data_AF-A0A828XYA8-F1
#
_entry.id   AF-A0A828XYA8-F1
#
_cell.length_a   1.000
_cell.length_b   1.000
_cell.length_c   1.000
_cell.angle_alpha   90.00
_cell.angle_beta   90.00
_cell.angle_gamma   90.00
#
_symmetry.space_group_name_H-M   'P 1'
#
loop_
_entity.id
_entity.type
_entity.pdbx_description
1 polymer ?
#
loop_
_entity_poly.entity_id
_entity_poly.type
_entity_poly.pdbx_seq_one_letter_code
_entity_poly.pdbx_strand_id
1 'polypeptide(L)'
;MERNKLFLIFGIFLFLNVSGCKKKTLPQGIQDEVWREESSELVSVYCQKISICAKPSLKELKESSRTLIQERLNPANCAEKFRKSNAYLLANEDPETVKKTVRGCFQTVIKESCDKIQKGILDLSEDCKLLQAIQSK
;
A
#
# COMPACT_ATOMS: atom_id res chain seq x y z
N MET A 1 -46.96 49.26 8.39
CA MET A 1 -46.68 48.66 9.72
C MET A 1 -47.60 47.45 9.82
N GLU A 2 -47.19 46.19 9.99
CA GLU A 2 -45.91 45.51 10.23
C GLU A 2 -46.10 44.08 9.66
N ARG A 3 -45.19 43.59 8.82
CA ARG A 3 -44.08 42.66 9.15
C ARG A 3 -44.54 41.23 9.49
N ASN A 4 -44.22 40.31 8.57
CA ASN A 4 -43.82 38.90 8.73
C ASN A 4 -44.72 37.93 9.53
N LYS A 5 -45.07 36.81 8.88
CA LYS A 5 -44.51 35.48 9.18
C LYS A 5 -44.90 34.50 8.06
N LEU A 6 -44.11 34.53 7.00
CA LEU A 6 -43.87 33.36 6.16
C LEU A 6 -43.22 32.30 7.06
N PHE A 7 -43.68 31.05 6.95
CA PHE A 7 -43.14 29.78 7.43
C PHE A 7 -44.25 28.99 8.13
N LEU A 8 -44.71 27.92 7.50
CA LEU A 8 -44.39 26.57 7.97
C LEU A 8 -45.02 25.50 7.06
N ILE A 9 -44.12 24.68 6.51
CA ILE A 9 -44.29 23.25 6.25
C ILE A 9 -45.05 22.87 4.96
N PHE A 10 -44.37 23.08 3.84
CA PHE A 10 -44.41 22.21 2.66
C PHE A 10 -42.95 21.71 2.56
N GLY A 11 -42.59 20.47 2.85
CA GLY A 11 -43.01 19.25 2.16
C GLY A 11 -41.72 18.56 1.69
N ILE A 12 -41.69 17.24 1.81
CA ILE A 12 -40.82 16.32 1.06
C ILE A 12 -39.41 16.09 1.65
N PHE A 13 -39.34 15.07 2.51
CA PHE A 13 -38.62 13.82 2.22
C PHE A 13 -37.47 13.94 1.19
N LEU A 14 -36.32 14.45 1.62
CA LEU A 14 -35.05 14.19 0.95
C LEU A 14 -34.31 13.09 1.70
N PHE A 15 -34.57 11.87 1.25
CA PHE A 15 -33.66 10.75 1.36
C PHE A 15 -32.27 11.18 0.91
N LEU A 16 -31.30 11.21 1.81
CA LEU A 16 -29.96 10.69 1.51
C LEU A 16 -29.44 10.03 2.77
N ASN A 17 -29.60 8.70 2.77
CA ASN A 17 -28.87 7.78 3.62
C ASN A 17 -27.38 8.14 3.56
N VAL A 18 -26.88 8.83 4.59
CA VAL A 18 -25.46 8.81 4.92
C VAL A 18 -25.19 7.43 5.52
N SER A 19 -25.29 6.41 4.66
CA SER A 19 -24.78 5.07 4.94
C SER A 19 -23.30 5.28 5.18
N GLY A 20 -22.92 5.20 6.46
CA GLY A 20 -21.57 5.53 6.89
C GLY A 20 -20.56 4.85 5.99
N CYS A 21 -19.66 5.64 5.41
CA CYS A 21 -18.34 5.14 5.09
C CYS A 21 -17.83 4.53 6.39
N LYS A 22 -17.95 3.20 6.54
CA LYS A 22 -17.18 2.46 7.52
C LYS A 22 -15.74 2.81 7.18
N LYS A 23 -15.15 3.74 7.93
CA LYS A 23 -13.69 3.81 8.06
C LYS A 23 -13.32 2.36 8.34
N LYS A 24 -12.68 1.68 7.36
CA LYS A 24 -12.05 0.39 7.63
C LYS A 24 -11.21 0.65 8.87
N THR A 25 -11.62 0.07 9.99
CA THR A 25 -10.82 0.09 11.20
C THR A 25 -9.47 -0.42 10.76
N LEU A 26 -8.44 0.42 10.90
CA LEU A 26 -7.06 -0.01 10.66
C LEU A 26 -6.90 -1.34 11.40
N PRO A 27 -6.37 -2.39 10.75
CA PRO A 27 -6.11 -3.65 11.43
C PRO A 27 -5.39 -3.31 12.73
N GLN A 28 -5.98 -3.68 13.87
CA GLN A 28 -5.27 -3.63 15.15
C GLN A 28 -4.21 -4.73 15.07
N GLY A 29 -3.12 -4.40 14.38
CA GLY A 29 -1.98 -5.26 14.19
C GLY A 29 -1.23 -5.47 15.50
N ILE A 30 -0.34 -6.45 15.50
CA ILE A 30 0.55 -6.69 16.61
C ILE A 30 1.60 -5.57 16.64
N GLN A 31 1.81 -5.00 17.83
CA GLN A 31 2.87 -4.01 18.03
C GLN A 31 4.17 -4.73 18.39
N ASP A 32 5.03 -4.90 17.39
CA ASP A 32 6.37 -5.47 17.52
C ASP A 32 7.38 -4.42 17.05
N GLU A 33 8.07 -3.77 17.98
CA GLU A 33 8.99 -2.67 17.68
C GLU A 33 10.21 -3.12 16.89
N VAL A 34 10.77 -4.28 17.26
CA VAL A 34 11.92 -4.89 16.57
C VAL A 34 11.57 -5.14 15.10
N TRP A 35 10.39 -5.71 14.85
CA TRP A 35 9.90 -5.93 13.50
C TRP A 35 9.70 -4.62 12.72
N ARG A 36 9.15 -3.59 13.37
CA ARG A 36 8.87 -2.31 12.69
C ARG A 36 10.14 -1.59 12.26
N GLU A 37 11.18 -1.65 13.08
CA GLU A 37 12.51 -1.13 12.76
C GLU A 37 13.12 -1.94 11.61
N GLU A 38 13.25 -3.26 11.79
CA GLU A 38 13.84 -4.16 10.77
C GLU A 38 13.13 -4.05 9.41
N SER A 39 11.80 -4.14 9.41
CA SER A 39 11.01 -4.08 8.18
C SER A 39 11.03 -2.70 7.53
N SER A 40 11.24 -1.62 8.32
CA SER A 40 11.42 -0.27 7.78
C SER A 40 12.76 -0.13 7.04
N GLU A 41 13.82 -0.75 7.54
CA GLU A 41 15.11 -0.80 6.84
C GLU A 41 15.01 -1.63 5.57
N LEU A 42 14.47 -2.85 5.68
CA LEU A 42 14.30 -3.76 4.54
C LEU A 42 13.46 -3.13 3.42
N VAL A 43 12.33 -2.49 3.76
CA VAL A 43 11.46 -1.88 2.74
C VAL A 43 12.13 -0.68 2.08
N SER A 44 12.97 0.08 2.81
CA SER A 44 13.71 1.20 2.23
C SER A 44 14.63 0.74 1.11
N VAL A 45 15.43 -0.29 1.37
CA VAL A 45 16.37 -0.88 0.38
C VAL A 45 15.60 -1.52 -0.77
N TYR A 46 14.53 -2.26 -0.48
CA TYR A 46 13.64 -2.83 -1.49
C TYR A 46 13.06 -1.77 -2.42
N CYS A 47 12.45 -0.70 -1.86
CA CYS A 47 11.83 0.36 -2.65
C CYS A 47 12.86 1.13 -3.49
N GLN A 48 14.08 1.35 -2.96
CA GLN A 48 15.17 1.94 -3.73
C GLN A 48 15.56 1.05 -4.93
N LYS A 49 15.67 -0.27 -4.72
CA LYS A 49 15.96 -1.24 -5.79
C LYS A 49 14.90 -1.18 -6.89
N ILE A 50 13.61 -1.24 -6.52
CA ILE A 50 12.51 -1.17 -7.48
C ILE A 50 12.54 0.16 -8.25
N SER A 51 12.74 1.28 -7.56
CA SER A 51 12.82 2.60 -8.19
C SER A 51 13.94 2.67 -9.23
N ILE A 52 15.13 2.14 -8.92
CA ILE A 52 16.26 2.07 -9.85
C ILE A 52 15.91 1.20 -11.07
N CYS A 53 15.38 0.00 -10.84
CA CYS A 53 15.08 -0.94 -11.91
C CYS A 53 13.93 -0.49 -12.84
N ALA A 54 13.07 0.42 -12.38
CA ALA A 54 12.00 0.97 -13.21
C ALA A 54 12.44 2.16 -14.09
N LYS A 55 13.59 2.81 -13.82
CA LYS A 55 14.05 3.99 -14.57
C LYS A 55 14.12 3.79 -16.10
N PRO A 56 14.61 2.64 -16.62
CA PRO A 56 14.64 2.41 -18.07
C PRO A 56 13.23 2.39 -18.68
N SER A 57 12.32 1.62 -18.10
CA SER A 57 10.94 1.46 -18.57
C SER A 57 10.14 2.76 -18.51
N LEU A 58 10.43 3.64 -17.53
CA LEU A 58 9.77 4.94 -17.39
C LEU A 58 10.06 5.90 -18.57
N LYS A 59 11.20 5.75 -19.25
CA LYS A 59 11.57 6.62 -20.38
C LYS A 59 10.67 6.39 -21.60
N GLU A 60 10.13 5.19 -21.74
CA GLU A 60 9.29 4.78 -22.88
C GLU A 60 7.82 5.19 -22.72
N LEU A 61 7.44 5.66 -21.53
CA LEU A 61 6.06 6.05 -21.21
C LEU A 61 5.76 7.52 -21.57
N LYS A 62 4.48 7.77 -21.89
CA LYS A 62 3.92 9.12 -22.01
C LYS A 62 4.05 9.87 -20.68
N GLU A 63 4.21 11.18 -20.74
CA GLU A 63 4.52 12.02 -19.58
C GLU A 63 3.52 11.85 -18.42
N SER A 64 2.21 11.79 -18.72
CA SER A 64 1.16 11.60 -17.70
C SER A 64 1.30 10.26 -16.95
N SER A 65 1.61 9.18 -17.66
CA SER A 65 1.82 7.85 -17.06
C SER A 65 3.13 7.80 -16.28
N ARG A 66 4.18 8.45 -16.80
CA ARG A 66 5.49 8.53 -16.16
C ARG A 66 5.40 9.18 -14.80
N THR A 67 4.75 10.34 -14.69
CA THR A 67 4.62 11.08 -13.42
C THR A 67 3.89 10.25 -12.36
N LEU A 68 2.77 9.60 -12.73
CA LEU A 68 2.00 8.77 -11.81
C LEU A 68 2.79 7.55 -11.31
N ILE A 69 3.55 6.91 -12.20
CA ILE A 69 4.38 5.76 -11.81
C ILE A 69 5.57 6.22 -10.98
N GLN A 70 6.23 7.34 -11.32
CA GLN A 70 7.31 7.90 -10.52
C GLN A 70 6.87 8.27 -9.11
N GLU A 71 5.66 8.81 -8.95
CA GLU A 71 5.10 9.10 -7.63
C GLU A 71 4.91 7.80 -6.82
N ARG A 72 4.37 6.75 -7.44
CA ARG A 72 4.19 5.44 -6.78
C ARG A 72 5.51 4.72 -6.48
N LEU A 73 6.51 4.88 -7.35
CA LEU A 73 7.84 4.30 -7.20
C LEU A 73 8.80 5.18 -6.40
N ASN A 74 8.33 6.32 -5.91
CA ASN A 74 9.07 7.12 -4.96
C ASN A 74 9.33 6.25 -3.71
N PRO A 75 10.60 6.08 -3.28
CA PRO A 75 10.91 5.23 -2.14
C PRO A 75 10.15 5.58 -0.86
N ALA A 76 9.88 6.86 -0.61
CA ALA A 76 9.11 7.31 0.55
C ALA A 76 7.66 6.84 0.47
N ASN A 77 7.00 7.00 -0.68
CA ASN A 77 5.62 6.57 -0.89
C ASN A 77 5.49 5.04 -0.86
N CYS A 78 6.46 4.33 -1.42
CA CYS A 78 6.54 2.88 -1.39
C CYS A 78 6.65 2.34 0.05
N ALA A 79 7.56 2.90 0.85
CA ALA A 79 7.71 2.56 2.27
C ALA A 79 6.47 2.92 3.09
N GLU A 80 5.86 4.09 2.84
CA GLU A 80 4.64 4.52 3.52
C GLU A 80 3.46 3.58 3.25
N LYS A 81 3.30 3.14 1.99
CA LYS A 81 2.31 2.13 1.62
C LYS A 81 2.55 0.81 2.35
N PHE A 82 3.79 0.36 2.48
CA PHE A 82 4.12 -0.85 3.21
C PHE A 82 3.79 -0.74 4.70
N ARG A 83 4.06 0.39 5.35
CA ARG A 83 3.72 0.63 6.77
C ARG A 83 2.23 0.57 7.08
N LYS A 84 1.37 0.68 6.06
CA LYS A 84 -0.08 0.54 6.17
C LYS A 84 -0.58 -0.86 5.81
N SER A 85 0.32 -1.76 5.40
CA SER A 85 -0.04 -3.09 4.91
C SER A 85 -0.22 -4.12 6.03
N ASN A 86 -0.95 -5.20 5.75
CA ASN A 86 -1.09 -6.33 6.66
C ASN A 86 0.25 -6.94 7.06
N ALA A 87 1.24 -6.92 6.15
CA ALA A 87 2.57 -7.46 6.42
C ALA A 87 3.32 -6.66 7.49
N TYR A 88 3.23 -5.33 7.45
CA TYR A 88 3.81 -4.48 8.49
C TYR A 88 3.04 -4.58 9.81
N LEU A 89 1.71 -4.66 9.73
CA LEU A 89 0.83 -4.76 10.88
C LEU A 89 0.79 -6.18 11.48
N LEU A 90 1.46 -7.17 10.87
CA LEU A 90 1.39 -8.58 11.26
C LEU A 90 -0.07 -9.05 11.40
N ALA A 91 -0.91 -8.67 10.44
CA ALA A 91 -2.34 -8.95 10.43
C ALA A 91 -2.68 -10.12 9.49
N ASN A 92 -3.80 -10.80 9.78
CA ASN A 92 -4.44 -11.83 8.94
C ASN A 92 -3.65 -13.13 8.73
N GLU A 93 -2.46 -13.28 9.33
CA GLU A 93 -1.64 -14.49 9.31
C GLU A 93 -0.78 -14.60 10.57
N ASP A 94 -0.15 -15.76 10.76
CA ASP A 94 0.86 -15.99 11.80
C ASP A 94 2.04 -14.99 11.67
N PRO A 95 2.41 -14.26 12.75
CA PRO A 95 3.44 -13.22 12.69
C PRO A 95 4.80 -13.70 12.19
N GLU A 96 5.26 -14.87 12.64
CA GLU A 96 6.57 -15.38 12.22
C GLU A 96 6.57 -15.79 10.75
N THR A 97 5.45 -16.32 10.27
CA THR A 97 5.22 -16.59 8.85
C THR A 97 5.28 -15.30 8.03
N VAL A 98 4.61 -14.23 8.46
CA VAL A 98 4.66 -12.92 7.79
C VAL A 98 6.08 -12.37 7.74
N LYS A 99 6.78 -12.35 8.88
CA LYS A 99 8.17 -11.84 8.98
C LYS A 99 9.10 -12.60 8.05
N LYS A 100 9.06 -13.94 8.08
CA LYS A 100 9.87 -14.80 7.20
C LYS A 100 9.58 -14.51 5.73
N THR A 101 8.31 -14.44 5.36
CA THR A 101 7.87 -14.21 3.97
C THR A 101 8.35 -12.85 3.44
N VAL A 102 8.21 -11.78 4.25
CA VAL A 102 8.70 -10.45 3.88
C VAL A 102 10.22 -10.44 3.71
N ARG A 103 10.97 -11.00 4.67
CA ARG A 103 12.43 -11.10 4.60
C ARG A 103 12.87 -11.83 3.33
N GLY A 104 12.28 -12.98 3.06
CA GLY A 104 12.61 -13.81 1.90
C GLY A 104 12.34 -13.10 0.57
N CYS A 105 11.14 -12.53 0.41
CA CYS A 105 10.80 -11.81 -0.83
C CYS A 105 11.69 -10.56 -1.02
N PHE A 106 11.82 -9.71 -0.01
CA PHE A 106 12.57 -8.46 -0.15
C PHE A 106 14.05 -8.73 -0.41
N GLN A 107 14.67 -9.66 0.33
CA GLN A 107 16.07 -10.03 0.09
C GLN A 107 16.29 -10.62 -1.30
N THR A 108 15.35 -11.45 -1.80
CA THR A 108 15.41 -11.98 -3.17
C THR A 108 15.40 -10.83 -4.18
N VAL A 109 14.45 -9.90 -4.06
CA VAL A 109 14.33 -8.76 -4.96
C VAL A 109 15.57 -7.86 -4.92
N ILE A 110 16.13 -7.60 -3.73
CA ILE A 110 17.33 -6.77 -3.58
C ILE A 110 18.52 -7.38 -4.33
N LYS A 111 18.69 -8.71 -4.24
CA LYS A 111 19.80 -9.46 -4.84
C LYS A 111 19.63 -9.70 -6.35
N GLU A 112 18.40 -9.72 -6.85
CA GLU A 112 18.13 -10.04 -8.25
C GLU A 112 18.45 -8.91 -9.24
N SER A 113 18.61 -9.27 -10.51
CA SER A 113 18.88 -8.31 -11.58
C SER A 113 17.63 -7.49 -11.95
N CYS A 114 17.83 -6.28 -12.47
CA CYS A 114 16.70 -5.46 -12.92
C CYS A 114 15.90 -6.12 -14.05
N ASP A 115 16.54 -6.87 -14.94
CA ASP A 115 15.85 -7.59 -16.02
C ASP A 115 14.85 -8.61 -15.47
N LYS A 116 15.22 -9.31 -14.38
CA LYS A 116 14.31 -10.25 -13.72
C LYS A 116 13.19 -9.53 -12.99
N ILE A 117 13.51 -8.46 -12.26
CA ILE A 117 12.51 -7.64 -11.55
C ILE A 117 11.48 -7.06 -12.52
N GLN A 118 11.92 -6.60 -13.69
CA GLN A 118 11.05 -6.06 -14.74
C GLN A 118 10.13 -7.12 -15.36
N LYS A 119 10.55 -8.39 -15.40
CA LYS A 119 9.69 -9.50 -15.86
C LYS A 119 8.58 -9.82 -14.86
N GLY A 120 8.79 -9.53 -13.58
CA GLY A 120 7.77 -9.66 -12.54
C GLY A 120 8.35 -10.09 -11.20
N ILE A 121 7.97 -9.39 -10.13
CA ILE A 121 8.45 -9.67 -8.76
C ILE A 121 7.88 -10.99 -8.21
N LEU A 122 6.65 -11.31 -8.59
CA LEU A 122 5.94 -12.51 -8.10
C LEU A 122 6.60 -13.81 -8.58
N ASP A 123 7.28 -13.77 -9.71
CA ASP A 123 7.94 -14.95 -10.29
C ASP A 123 9.37 -15.14 -9.76
N LEU A 124 9.85 -14.24 -8.89
CA LEU A 124 11.21 -14.32 -8.34
C LEU A 124 11.32 -15.32 -7.18
N SER A 125 10.27 -15.49 -6.39
CA SER A 125 10.24 -16.46 -5.28
C SER A 125 8.81 -16.77 -4.84
N GLU A 126 8.62 -17.95 -4.26
CA GLU A 126 7.36 -18.31 -3.60
C GLU A 126 7.02 -17.36 -2.45
N ASP A 127 8.03 -16.85 -1.74
CA ASP A 127 7.84 -15.84 -0.70
C ASP A 127 7.20 -14.55 -1.24
N CYS A 128 7.50 -14.14 -2.48
CA CYS A 128 6.86 -12.98 -3.08
C CYS A 128 5.39 -13.22 -3.45
N LYS A 129 5.04 -14.44 -3.86
CA LYS A 129 3.64 -14.82 -4.11
C LYS A 129 2.85 -14.87 -2.81
N LEU A 130 3.43 -15.47 -1.77
CA LEU A 130 2.83 -15.52 -0.43
C LEU A 130 2.67 -14.12 0.15
N LEU A 131 3.67 -13.24 0.00
CA LEU A 131 3.57 -11.85 0.44
C LEU A 131 2.40 -11.12 -0.24
N GLN A 132 2.22 -11.31 -1.55
CA GLN A 132 1.07 -10.74 -2.25
C GLN A 132 -0.25 -11.26 -1.69
N ALA A 133 -0.35 -12.56 -1.42
CA ALA A 133 -1.54 -13.15 -0.83
C ALA A 133 -1.86 -12.55 0.56
N ILE A 134 -0.85 -12.39 1.42
CA ILE A 134 -0.98 -11.74 2.74
C ILE A 134 -1.49 -10.30 2.61
N GLN A 135 -0.95 -9.55 1.67
CA GLN A 135 -1.34 -8.15 1.43
C GLN A 135 -2.73 -7.99 0.81
N SER A 136 -3.29 -9.04 0.21
CA SER A 136 -4.57 -8.99 -0.50
C SER A 136 -5.78 -9.40 0.37
N LYS A 137 -5.53 -9.90 1.57
CA LYS A 137 -6.56 -10.25 2.56
C LYS A 137 -7.14 -9.02 3.25
#